data_AF-A0A381VS04-F1
#
_entry.id   AF-A0A381VS04-F1
#
_cell.length_a   1.000
_cell.length_b   1.000
_cell.length_c   1.000
_cell.angle_alpha   90.00
_cell.angle_beta   90.00
_cell.angle_gamma   90.00
#
_symmetry.space_group_name_H-M   'P 1'
#
loop_
_entity.id
_entity.type
_entity.pdbx_description
1 polymer ?
#
loop_
_entity_poly.entity_id
_entity_poly.type
_entity_poly.pdbx_seq_one_letter_code
_entity_poly.pdbx_strand_id
1 'polypeptide(L)'
;MSQLPPAKDRFKSRLVLNNVAHVQEHLEAMQRDPHGLEYAPWKREVDHIWKRTFEHINGMEEKSQALALESIKDTWVSYITHYGIVDQGST
;
A
#
# COMPACT_ATOMS: atom_id res chain seq x y z
N MET A 1 -8.72 12.47 -27.49
CA MET A 1 -7.26 12.60 -27.27
C MET A 1 -6.98 12.35 -25.80
N SER A 2 -6.34 11.24 -25.44
CA SER A 2 -5.96 10.97 -24.05
C SER A 2 -4.75 11.84 -23.71
N GLN A 3 -4.98 12.95 -22.99
CA GLN A 3 -3.87 13.72 -22.43
C GLN A 3 -3.05 12.80 -21.52
N LEU A 4 -1.74 12.78 -21.73
CA LEU A 4 -0.79 12.11 -20.84
C LEU A 4 -0.90 12.74 -19.44
N PRO A 5 -0.88 11.95 -18.36
CA PRO A 5 -0.95 12.48 -17.02
C PRO A 5 0.24 13.41 -16.74
N PRO A 6 0.05 14.43 -15.89
CA PRO A 6 1.11 15.39 -15.58
C PRO A 6 2.34 14.67 -15.01
N ALA A 7 3.52 15.27 -15.19
CA ALA A 7 4.78 14.65 -14.75
C ALA A 7 4.79 14.28 -13.26
N LYS A 8 4.15 15.11 -12.42
CA LYS A 8 3.93 14.86 -10.99
C LYS A 8 3.17 13.56 -10.75
N ASP A 9 2.10 13.32 -11.49
CA ASP A 9 1.26 12.13 -11.30
C ASP A 9 1.96 10.88 -11.79
N ARG A 10 2.69 10.96 -12.93
CA ARG A 10 3.54 9.85 -13.38
C ARG A 10 4.59 9.47 -12.34
N PHE A 11 5.22 10.46 -11.70
CA PHE A 11 6.18 10.20 -10.63
C PHE A 11 5.49 9.54 -9.43
N LYS A 12 4.34 10.06 -8.99
CA LYS A 12 3.56 9.47 -7.91
C LYS A 12 3.06 8.06 -8.23
N SER A 13 2.65 7.77 -9.46
CA SER A 13 2.25 6.42 -9.87
C SER A 13 3.42 5.45 -9.72
N ARG A 14 4.64 5.87 -10.06
CA ARG A 14 5.84 5.05 -9.82
C ARG A 14 6.09 4.80 -8.34
N LEU A 15 5.91 5.82 -7.49
CA LEU A 15 6.02 5.65 -6.03
C LEU A 15 4.96 4.68 -5.48
N VAL A 16 3.72 4.78 -5.95
CA VAL A 16 2.64 3.87 -5.58
C VAL A 16 2.99 2.43 -5.94
N LEU A 17 3.44 2.18 -7.18
CA LEU A 17 3.82 0.83 -7.61
C LEU A 17 5.01 0.27 -6.82
N ASN A 18 6.04 1.09 -6.56
CA ASN A 18 7.18 0.67 -5.75
C ASN A 18 6.77 0.35 -4.31
N ASN A 19 5.90 1.16 -3.71
CA ASN A 19 5.38 0.90 -2.38
C ASN A 19 4.59 -0.42 -2.32
N VAL A 20 3.78 -0.71 -3.35
CA VAL A 20 3.00 -1.95 -3.43
C VAL A 20 3.92 -3.17 -3.52
N ALA A 21 4.98 -3.10 -4.34
CA ALA A 21 5.97 -4.16 -4.41
C ALA A 21 6.62 -4.42 -3.03
N HIS A 22 6.99 -3.36 -2.33
CA HIS A 22 7.59 -3.47 -1.00
C HIS A 22 6.61 -4.05 0.04
N VAL A 23 5.31 -3.71 -0.05
CA VAL A 23 4.27 -4.36 0.76
C VAL A 23 4.25 -5.85 0.47
N GLN A 24 4.24 -6.26 -0.79
CA GLN A 24 4.19 -7.69 -1.15
C GLN A 24 5.36 -8.48 -0.54
N GLU A 25 6.59 -7.93 -0.63
CA GLU A 25 7.77 -8.56 -0.03
C GLU A 25 7.62 -8.76 1.49
N HIS A 26 7.12 -7.74 2.21
CA HIS A 26 6.85 -7.87 3.64
C HIS A 26 5.73 -8.87 3.94
N LEU A 27 4.66 -8.92 3.14
CA LEU A 27 3.58 -9.87 3.34
C LEU A 27 4.05 -11.32 3.15
N GLU A 28 4.90 -11.57 2.15
CA GLU A 28 5.51 -12.88 1.96
C GLU A 28 6.39 -13.29 3.16
N ALA A 29 7.16 -12.36 3.71
CA ALA A 29 7.96 -12.60 4.92
C ALA A 29 7.08 -12.90 6.14
N MET A 30 6.02 -12.11 6.35
CA MET A 30 5.06 -12.29 7.45
C MET A 30 4.29 -13.62 7.35
N GLN A 31 3.96 -14.06 6.14
CA GLN A 31 3.31 -15.36 5.90
C GLN A 31 4.23 -16.54 6.16
N ARG A 32 5.53 -16.37 5.87
CA ARG A 32 6.55 -17.40 6.10
C ARG A 32 6.84 -17.61 7.58
N ASP A 33 6.83 -16.54 8.37
CA ASP A 33 7.16 -16.59 9.80
C ASP A 33 6.14 -15.80 10.66
N PRO A 34 4.90 -16.30 10.82
CA PRO A 34 3.82 -15.57 11.49
C PRO A 34 4.02 -15.39 13.01
N HIS A 35 4.90 -16.20 13.60
CA HIS A 35 5.27 -16.11 15.03
C HIS A 35 6.67 -15.53 15.23
N GLY A 36 7.26 -14.97 14.16
CA GLY A 36 8.55 -14.32 14.20
C GLY A 36 8.55 -13.10 15.10
N LEU A 37 9.68 -12.85 15.74
CA LEU A 37 9.92 -11.60 16.48
C LEU A 37 9.80 -10.37 15.57
N GLU A 38 10.02 -10.57 14.26
CA GLU A 38 9.95 -9.54 13.23
C GLU A 38 8.53 -9.30 12.68
N TYR A 39 7.54 -10.14 13.02
CA TYR A 39 6.17 -9.97 12.53
C TYR A 39 5.57 -8.61 12.90
N ALA A 40 5.69 -8.21 14.17
CA ALA A 40 5.16 -6.94 14.65
C ALA A 40 5.81 -5.69 14.00
N PRO A 41 7.15 -5.59 13.89
CA PRO A 41 7.76 -4.47 13.17
C PRO A 41 7.39 -4.47 11.67
N TRP A 42 7.41 -5.62 10.98
CA TRP A 42 6.99 -5.67 9.57
C TRP A 42 5.55 -5.24 9.37
N LYS A 43 4.63 -5.64 10.24
CA LYS A 43 3.23 -5.17 10.16
C LYS A 43 3.16 -3.65 10.22
N ARG A 44 3.87 -3.02 11.17
CA ARG A 44 3.91 -1.54 11.30
C ARG A 44 4.50 -0.87 10.08
N GLU A 45 5.55 -1.45 9.50
CA GLU A 45 6.14 -0.95 8.25
C GLU A 45 5.13 -1.01 7.10
N VAL A 46 4.43 -2.12 6.94
CA VAL A 46 3.37 -2.27 5.92
C VAL A 46 2.25 -1.23 6.14
N ASP A 47 1.79 -1.04 7.39
CA ASP A 47 0.81 0.00 7.74
C ASP A 47 1.29 1.41 7.34
N HIS A 48 2.56 1.73 7.60
CA HIS A 48 3.17 3.01 7.20
C HIS A 48 3.29 3.16 5.67
N ILE A 49 3.67 2.09 4.96
CA ILE A 49 3.78 2.10 3.50
C ILE A 49 2.40 2.33 2.89
N TRP A 50 1.35 1.69 3.40
CA TRP A 50 -0.02 1.93 2.94
C TRP A 50 -0.47 3.36 3.15
N LYS A 51 -0.20 3.93 4.33
CA LYS A 51 -0.50 5.34 4.60
C LYS A 51 0.15 6.26 3.57
N ARG A 52 1.46 6.08 3.31
CA ARG A 52 2.19 6.87 2.31
C ARG A 52 1.65 6.67 0.89
N THR A 53 1.27 5.45 0.54
CA THR A 53 0.65 5.13 -0.75
C THR A 53 -0.63 5.92 -0.96
N PHE A 54 -1.54 5.93 0.02
CA PHE A 54 -2.76 6.72 -0.07
C PHE A 54 -2.50 8.23 -0.08
N GLU A 55 -1.49 8.74 0.64
CA GLU A 55 -1.07 10.15 0.56
C GLU A 55 -0.59 10.54 -0.86
N HIS A 56 0.14 9.65 -1.54
CA HIS A 56 0.53 9.90 -2.93
C HIS A 56 -0.68 9.95 -3.86
N ILE A 57 -1.57 8.96 -3.76
CA ILE A 57 -2.80 8.83 -4.55
C ILE A 57 -3.71 10.04 -4.36
N ASN A 58 -3.93 10.47 -3.11
CA ASN A 58 -4.80 11.61 -2.78
C ASN A 58 -4.31 12.95 -3.35
N GLY A 59 -3.02 13.06 -3.69
CA GLY A 59 -2.50 14.27 -4.31
C GLY A 59 -2.34 14.19 -5.83
N MET A 60 -2.87 13.16 -6.49
CA MET A 60 -2.96 13.05 -7.95
C MET A 60 -4.22 13.75 -8.47
N GLU A 61 -4.30 13.99 -9.78
CA GLU A 61 -5.54 14.39 -10.43
C GLU A 61 -6.53 13.22 -10.50
N GLU A 62 -7.84 13.53 -10.53
CA GLU A 62 -8.94 12.56 -10.42
C GLU A 62 -8.78 11.32 -11.32
N LYS A 63 -8.41 11.51 -12.60
CA LYS A 63 -8.20 10.39 -13.53
C LYS A 63 -7.03 9.49 -13.11
N SER A 64 -5.91 10.09 -12.70
CA SER A 64 -4.73 9.34 -12.24
C SER A 64 -4.97 8.70 -10.88
N GLN A 65 -5.72 9.36 -10.00
CA GLN A 65 -6.15 8.82 -8.72
C GLN A 65 -6.98 7.56 -8.91
N ALA A 66 -7.98 7.59 -9.79
CA ALA A 66 -8.83 6.42 -10.09
C ALA A 66 -8.00 5.24 -10.62
N LEU A 67 -7.09 5.47 -11.56
CA LEU A 67 -6.20 4.44 -12.08
C LEU A 67 -5.27 3.88 -11.01
N ALA A 68 -4.75 4.74 -10.12
CA ALA A 68 -3.88 4.31 -9.04
C ALA A 68 -4.65 3.46 -8.00
N LEU A 69 -5.87 3.85 -7.63
CA LEU A 69 -6.73 3.08 -6.73
C LEU A 69 -7.05 1.69 -7.30
N GLU A 70 -7.39 1.62 -8.60
CA GLU A 70 -7.64 0.33 -9.26
C GLU A 70 -6.38 -0.55 -9.26
N SER A 71 -5.19 0.04 -9.46
CA SER A 71 -3.93 -0.71 -9.50
C SER A 71 -3.53 -1.33 -8.15
N ILE A 72 -3.95 -0.75 -7.03
CA ILE A 72 -3.61 -1.25 -5.68
C ILE A 72 -4.69 -2.11 -5.05
N LYS A 73 -5.87 -2.18 -5.67
CA LYS A 73 -7.11 -2.70 -5.06
C LYS A 73 -6.96 -4.11 -4.52
N ASP A 74 -6.41 -5.02 -5.33
CA ASP A 74 -6.27 -6.43 -4.97
C ASP A 74 -5.34 -6.61 -3.75
N THR A 75 -4.15 -6.02 -3.82
CA THR A 75 -3.16 -6.08 -2.73
C THR A 75 -3.68 -5.43 -1.45
N TRP A 76 -4.38 -4.30 -1.57
CA TRP A 76 -5.00 -3.62 -0.42
C TRP A 76 -6.10 -4.46 0.23
N VAL A 77 -7.03 -5.00 -0.58
CA VAL A 77 -8.14 -5.84 -0.07
C VAL A 77 -7.59 -7.10 0.59
N SER A 78 -6.60 -7.74 -0.01
CA SER A 78 -5.91 -8.88 0.59
C SER A 78 -5.26 -8.49 1.92
N TYR A 79 -4.52 -7.38 1.96
CA TYR A 79 -3.89 -6.91 3.20
C TYR A 79 -4.91 -6.64 4.31
N ILE A 80 -5.94 -5.84 4.06
CA ILE A 80 -6.90 -5.45 5.10
C ILE A 80 -7.73 -6.64 5.59
N THR A 81 -8.01 -7.62 4.72
CA THR A 81 -8.75 -8.84 5.09
C THR A 81 -7.96 -9.70 6.07
N HIS A 82 -6.65 -9.84 5.88
CA HIS A 82 -5.82 -10.74 6.68
C HIS A 82 -5.13 -10.05 7.85
N TYR A 83 -4.86 -8.74 7.75
CA TYR A 83 -4.02 -7.98 8.69
C TYR A 83 -4.65 -6.66 9.15
N GLY A 84 -5.82 -6.30 8.63
CA GLY A 84 -6.51 -5.03 8.92
C GLY A 84 -7.24 -5.00 10.27
N ILE A 85 -7.19 -6.10 11.03
CA ILE A 85 -7.64 -6.11 12.42
C ILE A 85 -6.63 -5.28 13.22
N VAL A 86 -6.98 -4.01 13.43
CA VAL A 86 -6.41 -3.18 14.49
C VAL A 86 -6.63 -3.94 15.80
N ASP A 87 -5.55 -4.28 16.49
CA ASP A 87 -5.60 -4.55 17.91
C ASP A 87 -6.21 -3.29 18.55
N GLN A 88 -7.52 -3.32 18.79
CA GLN A 88 -8.15 -2.33 19.64
C GLN A 88 -7.62 -2.63 21.03
N GLY A 89 -6.63 -1.84 21.43
CA GLY A 89 -5.80 -2.05 22.60
C GLY A 89 -6.49 -2.83 23.71
N SER A 90 -5.99 -4.03 23.97
CA SER A 90 -6.19 -4.66 25.26
C SER A 90 -5.30 -3.94 26.27
N THR A 91 -5.94 -2.95 26.91
CA THR A 91 -5.67 -2.31 28.21
C THR A 91 -4.48 -2.81 29.02
#